data_AF-A0A5N5WK25-F1
#
_entry.id   AF-A0A5N5WK25-F1
#
_cell.length_a   1.000
_cell.length_b   1.000
_cell.length_c   1.000
_cell.angle_alpha   90.00
_cell.angle_beta   90.00
_cell.angle_gamma   90.00
#
_symmetry.space_group_name_H-M   'P 1'
#
loop_
_entity.id
_entity.type
_entity.pdbx_description
1 polymer ?
#
loop_
_entity_poly.entity_id
_entity_poly.type
_entity_poly.pdbx_seq_one_letter_code
_entity_poly.pdbx_strand_id
1 'polypeptide(L)'
;MPKRTRPCHEVGIHPLHLWCLHCLRTLLKDGEREAGEPFEVKYLIDGTTSVLCNQCSARNNICDLVSAGMLKDDLDFSLVVEWQKKFFLKDEDEDEGEDLSPVVCEQIACAIITLGEAFDAVETAHRRQFRLIGPKKEVAHAREVYKRVLLARRSLLQQELGPRPLQAGPVLRDYRRRAMLRVLPGDADFVTWQVALRQFLIEVEKVVRMALNNTDDDEVDDWWDNMRG
;
A
#
# COMPACT_ATOMS: atom_id res chain seq x y z
N MET A 1 28.94 -15.71 16.79
CA MET A 1 29.14 -15.76 15.32
C MET A 1 29.17 -14.33 14.81
N PRO A 2 30.15 -13.94 13.97
CA PRO A 2 30.19 -12.60 13.39
C PRO A 2 28.94 -12.36 12.53
N LYS A 3 28.37 -11.16 12.60
CA LYS A 3 27.27 -10.74 11.71
C LYS A 3 27.78 -10.84 10.27
N ARG A 4 27.13 -11.67 9.44
CA ARG A 4 27.40 -11.68 7.99
C ARG A 4 27.05 -10.29 7.44
N THR A 5 28.06 -9.55 7.02
CA THR A 5 27.88 -8.35 6.19
C THR A 5 27.46 -8.83 4.80
N ARG A 6 26.22 -8.50 4.42
CA ARG A 6 25.77 -8.74 3.04
C ARG A 6 26.31 -7.62 2.14
N PRO A 7 26.61 -7.91 0.86
CA PRO A 7 26.93 -6.85 -0.08
C PRO A 7 25.67 -6.06 -0.43
N CYS A 8 25.79 -4.73 -0.45
CA CYS A 8 24.71 -3.82 -0.79
C CYS A 8 25.06 -2.99 -2.04
N HIS A 9 24.04 -2.58 -2.78
CA HIS A 9 24.15 -1.54 -3.79
C HIS A 9 24.37 -0.17 -3.13
N GLU A 10 25.06 0.72 -3.85
CA GLU A 10 25.22 2.11 -3.42
C GLU A 10 23.89 2.86 -3.39
N VAL A 11 23.00 2.54 -4.34
CA VAL A 11 21.63 3.06 -4.41
C VAL A 11 20.66 1.90 -4.20
N GLY A 12 19.88 1.97 -3.13
CA GLY A 12 18.82 1.00 -2.87
C GLY A 12 17.53 1.32 -3.63
N ILE A 13 16.68 0.31 -3.78
CA ILE A 13 15.39 0.42 -4.47
C ILE A 13 14.28 0.62 -3.42
N HIS A 14 13.49 1.67 -3.62
CA HIS A 14 12.24 1.94 -2.91
C HIS A 14 11.07 1.61 -3.82
N PRO A 15 10.51 0.39 -3.76
CA PRO A 15 9.34 0.06 -4.57
C PRO A 15 8.10 0.76 -4.01
N LEU A 16 7.29 1.30 -4.93
CA LEU A 16 6.01 1.96 -4.62
C LEU A 16 5.07 1.05 -3.84
N HIS A 17 4.95 -0.21 -4.27
CA HIS A 17 4.10 -1.24 -3.67
C HIS A 17 4.91 -2.55 -3.53
N LEU A 18 4.37 -3.59 -2.89
CA LEU A 18 5.12 -4.81 -2.49
C LEU A 18 6.13 -4.59 -1.35
N TRP A 19 5.88 -3.60 -0.51
CA TRP A 19 6.66 -3.38 0.70
C TRP A 19 6.37 -4.48 1.73
N CYS A 20 7.28 -4.67 2.68
CA CYS A 20 7.19 -5.76 3.64
C CYS A 20 6.25 -5.41 4.80
N LEU A 21 5.30 -6.30 5.08
CA LEU A 21 4.36 -6.21 6.20
C LEU A 21 5.06 -6.22 7.56
N HIS A 22 6.26 -6.81 7.69
CA HIS A 22 7.03 -6.62 8.93
C HIS A 22 7.46 -5.16 9.11
N CYS A 23 7.80 -4.45 8.02
CA CYS A 23 8.15 -3.03 8.07
C CYS A 23 6.91 -2.19 8.36
N LEU A 24 5.77 -2.51 7.74
CA LEU A 24 4.46 -1.91 8.09
C LEU A 24 4.18 -2.02 9.58
N ARG A 25 4.15 -3.25 10.10
CA ARG A 25 3.79 -3.53 11.49
C ARG A 25 4.76 -2.90 12.48
N THR A 26 6.03 -2.77 12.09
CA THR A 26 7.02 -2.03 12.89
C THR A 26 6.64 -0.55 12.94
N LEU A 27 6.37 0.06 11.80
CA LEU A 27 5.95 1.46 11.72
C LEU A 27 4.66 1.73 12.53
N LEU A 28 3.63 0.90 12.34
CA LEU A 28 2.35 1.02 13.06
C LEU A 28 2.51 0.85 14.57
N LYS A 29 3.40 -0.05 15.01
CA LYS A 29 3.60 -0.33 16.43
C LYS A 29 4.48 0.71 17.11
N ASP A 30 5.58 1.08 16.47
CA ASP A 30 6.62 1.87 17.11
C ASP A 30 6.23 3.35 17.17
N GLY A 31 5.28 3.83 16.35
CA GLY A 31 4.51 5.07 16.55
C GLY A 31 5.31 6.38 16.67
N GLU A 32 6.64 6.31 16.66
CA GLU A 32 7.57 7.42 16.73
C GLU A 32 7.66 8.05 15.34
N ARG A 33 6.60 8.78 14.97
CA ARG A 33 6.64 9.78 13.91
C ARG A 33 6.84 11.13 14.58
N GLU A 34 7.80 11.92 14.10
CA GLU A 34 7.90 13.30 14.56
C GLU A 34 6.67 14.07 14.04
N ALA A 35 6.12 14.97 14.87
CA ALA A 35 4.98 15.78 14.47
C ALA A 35 5.33 16.56 13.20
N GLY A 36 4.52 16.40 12.15
CA GLY A 36 4.77 17.05 10.85
C GLY A 36 5.61 16.25 9.86
N GLU A 37 5.95 14.98 10.11
CA GLU A 37 6.57 14.11 9.10
C GLU A 37 5.54 13.29 8.31
N PRO A 38 5.75 12.95 7.03
CA PRO A 38 4.84 12.06 6.32
C PRO A 38 4.87 10.64 6.92
N PHE A 39 3.76 9.91 6.82
CA PHE A 39 3.77 8.49 7.14
C PHE A 39 4.60 7.74 6.09
N GLU A 40 5.78 7.24 6.44
CA GLU A 40 6.66 6.55 5.50
C GLU A 40 7.03 5.15 5.96
N VAL A 41 6.64 4.17 5.17
CA VAL A 41 7.15 2.81 5.32
C VAL A 41 8.59 2.78 4.82
N LYS A 42 9.55 2.84 5.75
CA LYS A 42 10.99 2.73 5.48
C LYS A 42 11.37 1.33 4.96
N TYR A 43 10.99 1.01 3.73
CA TYR A 43 11.28 -0.25 3.05
C TYR A 43 12.32 0.00 1.94
N LEU A 44 13.50 -0.60 2.12
CA LEU A 44 14.62 -0.44 1.19
C LEU A 44 15.17 -1.81 0.79
N ILE A 45 15.22 -2.10 -0.51
CA ILE A 45 15.93 -3.24 -1.06
C ILE A 45 17.29 -2.77 -1.58
N ASP A 46 18.33 -3.08 -0.84
CA ASP A 46 19.71 -2.68 -1.06
C ASP A 46 20.64 -3.88 -1.27
N GLY A 47 20.18 -5.12 -1.07
CA GLY A 47 21.02 -6.31 -1.24
C GLY A 47 21.32 -6.64 -2.70
N THR A 48 22.57 -6.91 -3.04
CA THR A 48 22.96 -7.25 -4.44
C THR A 48 22.46 -8.61 -4.91
N THR A 49 22.33 -9.55 -3.98
CA THR A 49 21.88 -10.94 -4.26
C THR A 49 20.67 -11.33 -3.42
N SER A 50 20.13 -10.39 -2.64
CA SER A 50 19.06 -10.64 -1.68
C SER A 50 17.83 -9.81 -2.01
N VAL A 51 16.68 -10.47 -2.07
CA VAL A 51 15.37 -9.83 -2.19
C VAL A 51 14.83 -9.34 -0.84
N LEU A 52 15.61 -9.49 0.24
CA LEU A 52 15.22 -9.02 1.56
C LEU A 52 15.49 -7.52 1.70
N CYS A 53 14.53 -6.79 2.28
CA CYS A 53 14.77 -5.42 2.68
C CYS A 53 15.82 -5.31 3.80
N ASN A 54 16.35 -4.11 3.95
CA ASN A 54 17.30 -3.77 5.01
C ASN A 54 16.85 -4.17 6.41
N GLN A 55 15.61 -3.87 6.79
CA GLN A 55 15.09 -4.19 8.12
C GLN A 55 15.01 -5.70 8.37
N CYS A 56 14.42 -6.45 7.44
CA CYS A 56 14.30 -7.90 7.56
C CYS A 56 15.68 -8.58 7.55
N SER A 57 16.58 -8.13 6.68
CA SER A 57 17.96 -8.64 6.65
C SER A 57 18.69 -8.37 7.96
N ALA A 58 18.59 -7.16 8.52
CA ALA A 58 19.22 -6.80 9.79
C ALA A 58 18.70 -7.64 10.96
N ARG A 59 17.42 -8.04 10.90
CA ARG A 59 16.75 -8.90 11.88
C ARG A 59 16.92 -10.40 11.58
N ASN A 60 17.68 -10.78 10.55
CA ASN A 60 17.82 -12.16 10.06
C ASN A 60 16.46 -12.86 9.86
N ASN A 61 15.50 -12.14 9.28
CA ASN A 61 14.15 -12.60 9.04
C ASN A 61 13.81 -12.51 7.54
N ILE A 62 12.80 -13.28 7.12
CA ILE A 62 12.29 -13.25 5.75
C ILE A 62 11.32 -12.06 5.62
N CYS A 63 11.31 -11.40 4.46
CA CYS A 63 10.29 -10.40 4.15
C CYS A 63 8.91 -11.04 4.08
N ASP A 64 7.96 -10.41 4.74
CA ASP A 64 6.57 -10.81 4.70
C ASP A 64 5.85 -9.94 3.67
N LEU A 65 5.58 -10.47 2.47
CA LEU A 65 4.98 -9.73 1.37
C LEU A 65 3.46 -9.88 1.36
N VAL A 66 2.74 -8.87 0.87
CA VAL A 66 1.28 -8.93 0.72
C VAL A 66 0.87 -10.14 -0.11
N SER A 67 -0.20 -10.82 0.32
CA SER A 67 -0.77 -11.96 -0.40
C SER A 67 -1.10 -11.61 -1.84
N ALA A 68 -0.72 -12.48 -2.79
CA ALA A 68 -0.84 -12.21 -4.23
C ALA A 68 -2.28 -11.94 -4.73
N GLY A 69 -3.30 -12.27 -3.92
CA GLY A 69 -4.71 -11.95 -4.20
C GLY A 69 -5.16 -10.56 -3.76
N MET A 70 -4.27 -9.78 -3.13
CA MET A 70 -4.53 -8.43 -2.61
C MET A 70 -3.57 -7.38 -3.19
N LEU A 71 -2.90 -7.69 -4.32
CA LEU A 71 -1.86 -6.81 -4.87
C LEU A 71 -2.40 -5.45 -5.34
N LYS A 72 -3.67 -5.39 -5.77
CA LYS A 72 -4.31 -4.13 -6.09
C LYS A 72 -4.64 -3.33 -4.83
N ASP A 73 -5.07 -3.99 -3.76
CA ASP A 73 -5.32 -3.34 -2.48
C ASP A 73 -4.03 -2.76 -1.88
N ASP A 74 -2.92 -3.50 -1.99
CA ASP A 74 -1.56 -3.03 -1.67
C ASP A 74 -1.17 -1.80 -2.50
N LEU A 75 -1.39 -1.85 -3.82
CA LEU A 75 -1.14 -0.70 -4.67
C LEU A 75 -1.99 0.51 -4.28
N ASP A 76 -3.28 0.32 -3.97
CA ASP A 76 -4.18 1.41 -3.60
C ASP A 76 -3.76 2.05 -2.28
N PHE A 77 -3.40 1.25 -1.28
CA PHE A 77 -2.82 1.76 -0.05
C PHE A 77 -1.50 2.51 -0.30
N SER A 78 -0.60 1.94 -1.09
CA SER A 78 0.67 2.59 -1.47
C SER A 78 0.47 3.94 -2.15
N LEU A 79 -0.51 4.05 -3.04
CA LEU A 79 -0.81 5.31 -3.71
C LEU A 79 -1.32 6.36 -2.72
N VAL A 80 -2.11 5.97 -1.72
CA VAL A 80 -2.53 6.86 -0.62
C VAL A 80 -1.32 7.33 0.19
N VAL A 81 -0.40 6.41 0.54
CA VAL A 81 0.82 6.72 1.29
C VAL A 81 1.76 7.65 0.52
N GLU A 82 1.88 7.49 -0.81
CA GLU A 82 2.64 8.43 -1.63
C GLU A 82 1.93 9.78 -1.78
N TRP A 83 0.60 9.77 -1.96
CA TRP A 83 -0.19 10.97 -2.16
C TRP A 83 -0.02 11.98 -1.03
N GLN A 84 -0.03 11.52 0.23
CA GLN A 84 0.12 12.44 1.35
C GLN A 84 1.42 13.23 1.33
N LYS A 85 2.49 12.73 0.69
CA LYS A 85 3.79 13.41 0.67
C LYS A 85 3.67 14.81 0.08
N LYS A 86 2.68 15.05 -0.80
CA LYS A 86 2.34 16.37 -1.36
C LYS A 86 1.98 17.43 -0.30
N PHE A 87 1.55 17.02 0.89
CA PHE A 87 1.23 17.93 1.99
C PHE A 87 2.39 18.16 2.96
N PHE A 88 3.45 17.37 2.86
CA PHE A 88 4.59 17.39 3.78
C PHE A 88 5.88 17.83 3.10
N LEU A 89 6.01 17.60 1.79
CA LEU A 89 7.16 17.99 1.00
C LEU A 89 6.84 19.30 0.27
N LYS A 90 7.67 20.32 0.47
CA LYS A 90 7.65 21.52 -0.37
C LYS A 90 8.25 21.15 -1.72
N ASP A 91 7.61 21.54 -2.81
CA ASP A 91 8.34 21.66 -4.06
C ASP A 91 9.33 22.81 -3.88
N GLU A 92 10.64 22.51 -3.94
CA GLU A 92 11.71 23.51 -3.81
C GLU A 92 11.62 24.64 -4.86
N ASP A 93 10.76 24.46 -5.87
CA ASP A 93 10.54 25.35 -7.00
C ASP A 93 9.21 26.13 -6.96
N GLU A 94 8.31 25.89 -5.98
CA GLU A 94 7.02 26.58 -5.85
C GLU A 94 6.94 27.42 -4.56
N ASP A 95 7.40 28.67 -4.65
CA ASP A 95 7.46 29.65 -3.55
C ASP A 95 6.07 30.17 -3.06
N GLU A 96 4.93 29.65 -3.52
CA GLU A 96 3.60 30.27 -3.31
C GLU A 96 2.47 29.35 -2.82
N GLY A 97 2.77 28.14 -2.32
CA GLY A 97 1.78 27.32 -1.62
C GLY A 97 1.68 27.69 -0.13
N GLU A 98 0.48 28.04 0.37
CA GLU A 98 0.27 28.16 1.82
C GLU A 98 0.51 26.78 2.46
N ASP A 99 1.51 26.70 3.35
CA ASP A 99 1.79 25.49 4.12
C ASP A 99 0.51 25.05 4.86
N LEU A 100 0.08 23.81 4.64
CA LEU A 100 -1.00 23.25 5.44
C LEU A 100 -0.60 23.30 6.91
N SER A 101 -1.55 23.68 7.76
CA SER A 101 -1.25 23.78 9.19
C SER A 101 -0.75 22.43 9.74
N PRO A 102 0.19 22.42 10.69
CA PRO A 102 0.68 21.17 11.30
C PRO A 102 -0.45 20.27 11.85
N VAL A 103 -1.57 20.87 12.27
CA VAL A 103 -2.76 20.17 12.73
C VAL A 103 -3.43 19.36 11.61
N VAL A 104 -3.52 19.93 10.41
CA VAL A 104 -4.09 19.27 9.22
C VAL A 104 -3.20 18.10 8.80
N CYS A 105 -1.89 18.32 8.76
CA CYS A 105 -0.90 17.28 8.49
C CYS A 105 -0.96 16.14 9.52
N GLU A 106 -1.11 16.45 10.81
CA GLU A 106 -1.30 15.46 11.87
C GLU A 106 -2.57 14.62 11.67
N GLN A 107 -3.67 15.25 11.28
CA GLN A 107 -4.94 14.56 11.03
C GLN A 107 -4.88 13.63 9.82
N ILE A 108 -4.24 14.07 8.72
CA ILE A 108 -4.01 13.23 7.54
C ILE A 108 -3.15 12.01 7.92
N ALA A 109 -2.06 12.22 8.66
CA ALA A 109 -1.20 11.13 9.08
C ALA A 109 -1.92 10.14 10.01
N CYS A 110 -2.74 10.62 10.95
CA CYS A 110 -3.59 9.77 11.78
C CYS A 110 -4.52 8.91 10.93
N ALA A 111 -5.20 9.50 9.93
CA ALA A 111 -6.10 8.77 9.03
C ALA A 111 -5.36 7.67 8.24
N ILE A 112 -4.13 7.94 7.80
CA ILE A 112 -3.29 6.96 7.10
C ILE A 112 -2.84 5.82 8.02
N ILE A 113 -2.49 6.13 9.28
CA ILE A 113 -2.17 5.11 10.27
C ILE A 113 -3.36 4.18 10.47
N THR A 114 -4.56 4.73 10.70
CA THR A 114 -5.80 3.95 10.84
C THR A 114 -6.09 3.11 9.60
N LEU A 115 -5.88 3.67 8.39
CA LEU A 115 -6.01 2.91 7.16
C LEU A 115 -4.97 1.77 7.08
N GLY A 116 -3.74 2.01 7.53
CA GLY A 116 -2.66 1.01 7.57
C GLY A 116 -2.93 -0.13 8.55
N GLU A 117 -3.50 0.17 9.72
CA GLU A 117 -3.98 -0.83 10.67
C GLU A 117 -5.10 -1.68 10.08
N ALA A 118 -6.05 -1.05 9.39
CA ALA A 118 -7.11 -1.76 8.69
C ALA A 118 -6.56 -2.64 7.57
N PHE A 119 -5.58 -2.16 6.80
CA PHE A 119 -4.92 -2.95 5.76
C PHE A 119 -4.23 -4.19 6.34
N ASP A 120 -3.45 -4.06 7.43
CA ASP A 120 -2.79 -5.21 8.09
C ASP A 120 -3.81 -6.22 8.63
N ALA A 121 -4.92 -5.73 9.19
CA ALA A 121 -6.01 -6.58 9.68
C ALA A 121 -6.67 -7.38 8.55
N VAL A 122 -7.01 -6.72 7.43
CA VAL A 122 -7.59 -7.37 6.24
C VAL A 122 -6.61 -8.36 5.63
N GLU A 123 -5.33 -8.02 5.50
CA GLU A 123 -4.30 -8.93 4.97
C GLU A 123 -4.15 -10.17 5.84
N THR A 124 -4.10 -9.97 7.16
CA THR A 124 -4.03 -11.06 8.14
C THR A 124 -5.24 -11.98 8.06
N ALA A 125 -6.44 -11.41 7.92
CA ALA A 125 -7.68 -12.17 7.88
C ALA A 125 -7.85 -12.92 6.53
N HIS A 126 -7.45 -12.29 5.41
CA HIS A 126 -7.33 -12.96 4.10
C HIS A 126 -6.37 -14.16 4.17
N ARG A 127 -5.20 -13.99 4.79
CA ARG A 127 -4.26 -15.11 5.00
C ARG A 127 -4.86 -16.23 5.85
N ARG A 128 -5.66 -15.91 6.87
CA ARG A 128 -6.37 -16.91 7.68
C ARG A 128 -7.41 -17.66 6.85
N GLN A 129 -8.22 -16.94 6.05
CA GLN A 129 -9.22 -17.53 5.16
C GLN A 129 -8.59 -18.58 4.23
N PHE A 130 -7.43 -18.26 3.66
CA PHE A 130 -6.69 -19.17 2.76
C PHE A 130 -5.67 -20.07 3.48
N ARG A 131 -5.64 -20.09 4.82
CA ARG A 131 -4.72 -20.90 5.64
C ARG A 131 -3.24 -20.73 5.25
N LEU A 132 -2.86 -19.51 4.88
CA LEU A 132 -1.50 -19.13 4.48
C LEU A 132 -0.59 -18.86 5.70
N ILE A 133 -1.18 -18.80 6.88
CA ILE A 133 -0.50 -18.74 8.17
C ILE A 133 -0.85 -19.98 9.00
N GLY A 134 0.11 -20.49 9.77
CA GLY A 134 -0.06 -21.71 10.58
C GLY A 134 1.09 -22.71 10.44
N PRO A 135 0.89 -23.98 10.82
CA PRO A 135 1.90 -25.02 10.74
C PRO A 135 2.44 -25.22 9.31
N LYS A 136 3.76 -25.40 9.16
CA LYS A 136 4.43 -25.47 7.84
C LYS A 136 3.80 -26.47 6.86
N LYS A 137 3.40 -27.65 7.34
CA LYS A 137 2.79 -28.70 6.49
C LYS A 137 1.43 -28.28 5.92
N GLU A 138 0.61 -27.63 6.73
CA GLU A 138 -0.72 -27.16 6.32
C GLU A 138 -0.60 -26.00 5.34
N VAL A 139 0.31 -25.06 5.62
CA VAL A 139 0.57 -23.91 4.75
C VAL A 139 1.07 -24.33 3.37
N ALA A 140 1.89 -25.38 3.27
CA ALA A 140 2.37 -25.87 1.98
C ALA A 140 1.22 -26.35 1.08
N HIS A 141 0.30 -27.15 1.62
CA HIS A 141 -0.89 -27.59 0.88
C HIS A 141 -1.82 -26.41 0.56
N ALA A 142 -2.05 -25.53 1.54
CA ALA A 142 -2.87 -24.35 1.39
C ALA A 142 -2.37 -23.42 0.27
N ARG A 143 -1.04 -23.26 0.11
CA ARG A 143 -0.44 -22.49 -0.99
C ARG A 143 -0.80 -23.05 -2.36
N GLU A 144 -0.85 -24.37 -2.54
CA GLU A 144 -1.23 -24.96 -3.84
C GLU A 144 -2.73 -24.83 -4.13
N VAL A 145 -3.57 -24.90 -3.10
CA VAL A 145 -5.00 -24.56 -3.22
C VAL A 145 -5.15 -23.08 -3.59
N TYR A 146 -4.45 -22.20 -2.88
CA TYR A 146 -4.50 -20.75 -3.09
C TYR A 146 -4.04 -20.36 -4.50
N LYS A 147 -2.97 -20.96 -5.02
CA LYS A 147 -2.54 -20.74 -6.42
C LYS A 147 -3.66 -21.05 -7.43
N ARG A 148 -4.42 -22.12 -7.23
CA ARG A 148 -5.56 -22.45 -8.11
C ARG A 148 -6.66 -21.41 -8.03
N VAL A 149 -6.96 -20.89 -6.82
CA VAL A 149 -7.88 -19.77 -6.64
C VAL A 149 -7.39 -18.52 -7.38
N LEU A 150 -6.11 -18.18 -7.25
CA LEU A 150 -5.52 -17.03 -7.95
C LEU A 150 -5.58 -17.17 -9.47
N LEU A 151 -5.32 -18.37 -10.00
CA LEU A 151 -5.41 -18.66 -11.44
C LEU A 151 -6.85 -18.52 -11.94
N ALA A 152 -7.83 -19.04 -11.18
CA ALA A 152 -9.25 -18.87 -11.52
C ALA A 152 -9.66 -17.39 -11.53
N ARG A 153 -9.28 -16.63 -10.50
CA ARG A 153 -9.56 -15.17 -10.44
C ARG A 153 -8.90 -14.41 -11.59
N ARG A 154 -7.64 -14.69 -11.91
CA ARG A 154 -6.96 -14.06 -13.05
C ARG A 154 -7.62 -14.39 -14.38
N SER A 155 -8.11 -15.61 -14.54
CA SER A 155 -8.81 -16.02 -15.76
C SER A 155 -10.11 -15.23 -15.94
N LEU A 156 -10.91 -15.08 -14.87
CA LEU A 156 -12.12 -14.27 -14.88
C LEU A 156 -11.82 -12.80 -15.17
N LEU A 157 -10.81 -12.23 -14.49
CA LEU A 157 -10.40 -10.85 -14.70
C LEU A 157 -9.90 -10.59 -16.13
N GLN A 158 -9.18 -11.54 -16.72
CA GLN A 158 -8.75 -11.45 -18.11
C GLN A 158 -9.92 -11.54 -19.10
N GLN A 159 -10.97 -12.33 -18.79
CA GLN A 159 -12.19 -12.36 -19.60
C GLN A 159 -12.92 -11.02 -19.58
N GLU A 160 -12.94 -10.35 -18.42
CA GLU A 160 -13.56 -9.03 -18.25
C GLU A 160 -12.77 -7.91 -18.93
N LEU A 161 -11.44 -7.88 -18.76
CA LEU A 161 -10.58 -6.81 -19.29
C LEU A 161 -10.27 -6.95 -20.79
N GLY A 162 -10.47 -8.14 -21.34
CA GLY A 162 -10.11 -8.45 -22.73
C GLY A 162 -8.59 -8.64 -22.92
N PRO A 163 -8.11 -8.63 -24.18
CA PRO A 163 -6.71 -8.89 -24.48
C PRO A 163 -5.80 -7.76 -23.99
N ARG A 164 -4.58 -8.14 -23.59
CA ARG A 164 -3.55 -7.18 -23.21
C ARG A 164 -3.23 -6.23 -24.37
N PRO A 165 -3.22 -4.91 -24.15
CA PRO A 165 -2.81 -3.94 -25.16
C PRO A 165 -1.40 -4.21 -25.68
N LEU A 166 -1.21 -4.11 -26.99
CA LEU A 166 0.08 -4.27 -27.66
C LEU A 166 0.98 -3.04 -27.50
N GLN A 167 0.37 -1.86 -27.40
CA GLN A 167 1.08 -0.59 -27.31
C GLN A 167 1.53 -0.34 -25.86
N ALA A 168 2.78 0.10 -25.70
CA ALA A 168 3.27 0.60 -24.41
C ALA A 168 2.66 1.98 -24.10
N GLY A 169 2.80 2.42 -22.85
CA GLY A 169 2.35 3.74 -22.42
C GLY A 169 1.16 3.69 -21.45
N PRO A 170 0.36 4.77 -21.37
CA PRO A 170 -0.72 4.91 -20.39
C PRO A 170 -1.73 3.76 -20.41
N VAL A 171 -2.16 3.34 -21.62
CA VAL A 171 -3.14 2.26 -21.81
C VAL A 171 -2.64 0.94 -21.23
N LEU A 172 -1.35 0.61 -21.40
CA LEU A 172 -0.77 -0.60 -20.81
C LEU A 172 -0.60 -0.50 -19.29
N ARG A 173 -0.32 0.69 -18.76
CA ARG A 173 -0.24 0.92 -17.30
C ARG A 173 -1.60 0.74 -16.65
N ASP A 174 -2.64 1.34 -17.23
CA ASP A 174 -4.03 1.17 -16.80
C ASP A 174 -4.44 -0.30 -16.84
N TYR A 175 -4.23 -0.98 -17.97
CA TYR A 175 -4.53 -2.42 -18.09
C TYR A 175 -3.83 -3.23 -17.00
N ARG A 176 -2.55 -2.97 -16.72
CA ARG A 176 -1.80 -3.67 -15.67
C ARG A 176 -2.39 -3.43 -14.29
N ARG A 177 -2.77 -2.18 -13.97
CA ARG A 177 -3.42 -1.81 -12.71
C ARG A 177 -4.75 -2.54 -12.55
N ARG A 178 -5.60 -2.52 -13.58
CA ARG A 178 -6.90 -3.22 -13.57
C ARG A 178 -6.76 -4.74 -13.54
N ALA A 179 -5.68 -5.30 -14.09
CA ALA A 179 -5.38 -6.73 -14.09
C ALA A 179 -4.79 -7.26 -12.76
N MET A 180 -4.60 -6.40 -11.74
CA MET A 180 -4.16 -6.84 -10.43
C MET A 180 -5.32 -7.42 -9.62
N LEU A 181 -5.03 -8.46 -8.84
CA LEU A 181 -6.01 -9.08 -7.96
C LEU A 181 -6.26 -8.22 -6.72
N ARG A 182 -7.53 -8.15 -6.31
CA ARG A 182 -8.01 -7.52 -5.07
C ARG A 182 -8.91 -8.46 -4.28
N VAL A 183 -9.19 -8.09 -3.03
CA VAL A 183 -10.35 -8.62 -2.30
C VAL A 183 -11.65 -8.31 -3.06
N LEU A 184 -12.53 -9.30 -3.18
CA LEU A 184 -13.78 -9.20 -3.94
C LEU A 184 -15.00 -9.40 -3.02
N PRO A 185 -16.20 -8.96 -3.45
CA PRO A 185 -17.44 -9.31 -2.76
C PRO A 185 -17.53 -10.82 -2.53
N GLY A 186 -17.73 -11.22 -1.28
CA GLY A 186 -17.74 -12.62 -0.85
C GLY A 186 -16.44 -13.10 -0.17
N ASP A 187 -15.35 -12.33 -0.25
CA ASP A 187 -14.18 -12.52 0.61
C ASP A 187 -14.51 -12.05 2.04
N ALA A 188 -13.95 -12.73 3.05
CA ALA A 188 -14.32 -12.53 4.45
C ALA A 188 -14.11 -11.08 4.93
N ASP A 189 -13.12 -10.38 4.34
CA ASP A 189 -12.67 -9.06 4.78
C ASP A 189 -12.90 -7.96 3.74
N PHE A 190 -13.65 -8.27 2.68
CA PHE A 190 -13.99 -7.29 1.65
C PHE A 190 -14.70 -6.07 2.23
N VAL A 191 -15.75 -6.31 3.04
CA VAL A 191 -16.54 -5.24 3.64
C VAL A 191 -15.67 -4.37 4.55
N THR A 192 -14.85 -4.99 5.41
CA THR A 192 -13.93 -4.29 6.30
C THR A 192 -13.00 -3.36 5.52
N TRP A 193 -12.41 -3.85 4.43
CA TRP A 193 -11.51 -3.04 3.61
C TRP A 193 -12.22 -1.87 2.93
N GLN A 194 -13.41 -2.10 2.35
CA GLN A 194 -14.18 -1.03 1.70
C GLN A 194 -14.65 0.03 2.71
N VAL A 195 -15.03 -0.37 3.93
CA VAL A 195 -15.39 0.55 5.00
C VAL A 195 -14.19 1.40 5.42
N ALA A 196 -13.01 0.78 5.59
CA ALA A 196 -11.80 1.50 5.97
C ALA A 196 -11.39 2.55 4.92
N LEU A 197 -11.40 2.17 3.63
CA LEU A 197 -11.14 3.12 2.55
C LEU A 197 -12.14 4.28 2.55
N ARG A 198 -13.44 3.98 2.69
CA ARG A 198 -14.46 5.03 2.71
C ARG A 198 -14.32 5.95 3.92
N GLN A 199 -14.00 5.41 5.09
CA GLN A 199 -13.82 6.20 6.30
C GLN A 199 -12.60 7.12 6.18
N PHE A 200 -11.47 6.58 5.71
CA PHE A 200 -10.27 7.37 5.40
C PHE A 200 -10.60 8.54 4.47
N LEU A 201 -11.33 8.26 3.40
CA LEU A 201 -11.71 9.26 2.41
C LEU A 201 -12.59 10.38 3.01
N ILE A 202 -13.59 10.02 3.82
CA ILE A 202 -14.46 10.99 4.52
C ILE A 202 -13.63 11.87 5.48
N GLU A 203 -12.70 11.26 6.21
CA GLU A 203 -11.84 11.97 7.16
C GLU A 203 -10.92 12.95 6.44
N VAL A 204 -10.22 12.50 5.41
CA VAL A 204 -9.34 13.35 4.61
C VAL A 204 -10.09 14.48 3.95
N GLU A 205 -11.24 14.20 3.31
CA GLU A 205 -12.05 15.24 2.65
C GLU A 205 -12.46 16.32 3.66
N LYS A 206 -12.92 15.92 4.85
CA LYS A 206 -13.28 16.86 5.92
C LYS A 206 -12.09 17.71 6.33
N VAL A 207 -10.92 17.11 6.50
CA VAL A 207 -9.69 17.77 6.95
C VAL A 207 -9.20 18.77 5.90
N VAL A 208 -9.18 18.38 4.63
CA VAL A 208 -8.75 19.23 3.50
C VAL A 208 -9.74 20.38 3.28
N ARG A 209 -11.05 20.12 3.27
CA ARG A 209 -12.07 21.18 3.16
C ARG A 209 -11.97 22.22 4.28
N MET A 210 -11.71 21.76 5.52
CA MET A 210 -11.49 22.66 6.65
C MET A 210 -10.23 23.51 6.49
N ALA A 211 -9.18 22.96 5.87
CA ALA A 211 -7.92 23.66 5.64
C ALA A 211 -8.02 24.71 4.52
N LEU A 212 -8.77 24.41 3.46
CA LEU A 212 -8.94 25.27 2.28
C LEU A 212 -10.05 26.32 2.42
N ASN A 213 -10.57 26.59 3.63
CA ASN A 213 -11.59 27.63 3.87
C ASN A 213 -12.82 27.59 2.93
N ASN A 214 -13.27 26.42 2.46
CA ASN A 214 -14.32 26.27 1.45
C ASN A 214 -14.04 26.99 0.11
N THR A 215 -12.80 27.07 -0.38
CA THR A 215 -12.56 27.42 -1.80
C THR A 215 -13.05 26.30 -2.73
N ASP A 216 -13.55 26.71 -3.91
CA ASP A 216 -14.44 25.98 -4.85
C ASP A 216 -14.26 24.46 -4.95
N ASP A 217 -15.40 23.76 -4.96
CA ASP A 217 -15.56 22.28 -4.95
C ASP A 217 -14.82 21.55 -6.10
N ASP A 218 -14.45 22.25 -7.18
CA ASP A 218 -13.93 21.64 -8.41
C ASP A 218 -12.54 21.00 -8.27
N GLU A 219 -11.65 21.50 -7.39
CA GLU A 219 -10.31 20.91 -7.17
C GLU A 219 -10.36 19.60 -6.36
N VAL A 220 -11.36 19.45 -5.49
CA VAL A 220 -11.56 18.23 -4.71
C VAL A 220 -12.15 17.13 -5.59
N ASP A 221 -13.01 17.47 -6.55
CA ASP A 221 -13.63 16.51 -7.48
C ASP A 221 -12.67 15.97 -8.56
N ASP A 222 -11.81 16.80 -9.15
CA ASP A 222 -10.72 16.33 -10.01
C ASP A 222 -9.71 15.44 -9.25
N TRP A 223 -9.56 15.68 -7.94
CA TRP A 223 -8.76 14.84 -7.04
C TRP A 223 -9.40 13.45 -6.82
N TRP A 224 -10.72 13.35 -6.75
CA TRP A 224 -11.47 12.10 -6.59
C TRP A 224 -11.39 11.18 -7.82
N ASP A 225 -11.49 11.76 -9.02
CA ASP A 225 -11.53 10.98 -10.27
C ASP A 225 -10.17 10.35 -10.61
N ASN A 226 -9.05 10.99 -10.22
CA ASN A 226 -7.72 10.41 -10.36
C ASN A 226 -7.44 9.23 -9.41
N MET A 227 -8.07 9.21 -8.24
CA MET A 227 -7.97 8.11 -7.26
C MET A 227 -8.87 6.92 -7.62
N ARG A 228 -9.98 7.14 -8.34
CA ARG A 228 -10.90 6.08 -8.79
C ARG A 228 -10.53 5.42 -10.12
N GLY A 229 -9.54 5.96 -10.84
CA GLY A 229 -9.00 5.43 -12.10
C GLY A 229 -8.47 3.99 -12.03
#